data_AF-A0A954YFI5-F1
#
_entry.id   AF-A0A954YFI5-F1
#
_cell.length_a   1.000
_cell.length_b   1.000
_cell.length_c   1.000
_cell.angle_alpha   90.00
_cell.angle_beta   90.00
_cell.angle_gamma   90.00
#
_symmetry.space_group_name_H-M   'P 1'
#
loop_
_entity.id
_entity.type
_entity.pdbx_description
1 polymer ?
#
loop_
_entity_poly.entity_id
_entity_poly.type
_entity_poly.pdbx_seq_one_letter_code
_entity_poly.pdbx_strand_id
1 'polypeptide(L)'
;MAEERRNFVVLGCLATAMTLTAGFLLWIEPARQGWTASPRVLQSAAQAPVVRVLIDYAPVDVRFDPEQYELVLFPDGQRDWRPNGPLVRALVVGSDAADLPEAQARTLLAVIGSLRELHGLPMDGVSLTPQLASSLDPQSVSVADLLMRKGLLARQ
;
A
#
# COMPACT_ATOMS: atom_id res chain seq x y z
N MET A 1 61.94 27.20 13.45
CA MET A 1 60.90 27.58 14.43
C MET A 1 59.83 28.54 13.90
N ALA A 2 60.13 29.59 13.11
CA ALA A 2 59.09 30.50 12.59
C ALA A 2 58.23 29.88 11.45
N GLU A 3 58.83 29.10 10.56
CA GLU A 3 58.11 28.44 9.44
C GLU A 3 57.16 27.33 9.90
N GLU A 4 57.53 26.55 10.92
CA GLU A 4 56.67 25.51 11.50
C GLU A 4 55.39 26.11 12.12
N ARG A 5 55.51 27.26 12.79
CA ARG A 5 54.34 27.99 13.32
C ARG A 5 53.42 28.46 12.21
N ARG A 6 53.96 28.95 11.08
CA ARG A 6 53.14 29.40 9.94
C ARG A 6 52.37 28.23 9.33
N ASN A 7 53.02 27.09 9.13
CA ASN A 7 52.36 25.90 8.59
C ASN A 7 51.29 25.36 9.54
N PHE A 8 51.55 25.38 10.85
CA PHE A 8 50.57 24.94 11.85
C PHE A 8 49.32 25.82 11.89
N VAL A 9 49.48 27.14 11.75
CA VAL A 9 48.35 28.08 11.68
C VAL A 9 47.53 27.86 10.42
N VAL A 10 48.18 27.66 9.27
CA VAL A 10 47.48 27.39 8.00
C VAL A 10 46.70 26.07 8.07
N LEU A 11 47.30 25.01 8.59
CA LEU A 11 46.64 23.71 8.80
C LEU A 11 45.44 23.83 9.76
N GLY A 12 45.59 24.57 10.86
CA GLY A 12 44.51 24.84 11.80
C GLY A 12 43.36 25.62 11.17
N CYS A 13 43.65 26.65 10.39
CA CYS A 13 42.65 27.42 9.63
C CYS A 13 41.94 26.57 8.57
N LEU A 14 42.66 25.69 7.88
CA LEU A 14 42.06 24.80 6.88
C LEU A 14 41.10 23.78 7.53
N ALA A 15 41.53 23.15 8.61
CA ALA A 15 40.72 22.16 9.33
C ALA A 15 39.45 22.79 9.91
N THR A 16 39.56 23.98 10.48
CA THR A 16 38.40 24.73 11.01
C THR A 16 37.45 25.16 9.89
N ALA A 17 37.96 25.64 8.75
CA ALA A 17 37.14 25.99 7.59
C ALA A 17 36.37 24.78 7.03
N MET A 18 37.04 23.63 6.86
CA MET A 18 36.39 22.40 6.39
C MET A 18 35.32 21.89 7.36
N THR A 19 35.59 21.96 8.67
CA THR A 19 34.65 21.51 9.71
C THR A 19 33.43 22.42 9.81
N LEU A 20 33.64 23.74 9.76
CA LEU A 20 32.56 24.72 9.75
C LEU A 20 31.71 24.61 8.49
N THR A 21 32.34 24.37 7.33
CA THR A 21 31.61 24.17 6.06
C THR A 21 30.76 22.91 6.12
N ALA A 22 31.29 21.80 6.64
CA ALA A 22 30.52 20.56 6.81
C ALA A 22 29.35 20.72 7.78
N GLY A 23 29.58 21.39 8.92
CA GLY A 23 28.52 21.69 9.89
C GLY A 23 27.44 22.60 9.32
N PHE A 24 27.83 23.61 8.53
CA PHE A 24 26.90 24.52 7.86
C PHE A 24 26.07 23.80 6.79
N LEU A 25 26.66 22.87 6.03
CA LEU A 25 25.93 22.04 5.07
C LEU A 25 24.91 21.13 5.76
N LEU A 26 25.27 20.50 6.88
CA LEU A 26 24.33 19.71 7.68
C LEU A 26 23.22 20.56 8.30
N TRP A 27 23.52 21.80 8.65
CA TRP A 27 22.54 22.73 9.21
C TRP A 27 21.54 23.25 8.16
N ILE A 28 21.99 23.43 6.91
CA ILE A 28 21.14 23.79 5.78
C ILE A 28 20.34 22.60 5.27
N GLU A 29 20.76 21.36 5.54
CA GLU A 29 20.02 20.19 5.12
C GLU A 29 18.64 20.21 5.82
N PRO A 30 17.53 20.41 5.07
CA PRO A 30 16.20 20.37 5.66
C PRO A 30 16.03 19.01 6.30
N ALA A 31 15.54 18.96 7.54
CA ALA A 31 15.32 17.73 8.28
C ALA A 31 14.55 16.74 7.40
N ARG A 32 15.28 15.85 6.72
CA ARG A 32 14.69 14.83 5.88
C ARG A 32 13.95 13.93 6.84
N GLN A 33 12.63 14.00 6.80
CA GLN A 33 11.75 13.01 7.41
C GLN A 33 12.37 11.64 7.14
N GLY A 34 12.71 10.94 8.22
CA GLY A 34 13.57 9.77 8.19
C GLY A 34 13.16 8.82 7.08
N TRP A 35 14.01 8.70 6.06
CA TRP A 35 14.16 7.45 5.36
C TRP A 35 14.73 6.48 6.38
N THR A 36 13.86 5.89 7.19
CA THR A 36 14.16 4.60 7.78
C THR A 36 14.44 3.69 6.61
N ALA A 37 15.71 3.31 6.48
CA ALA A 37 16.18 2.32 5.53
C ALA A 37 15.48 0.99 5.83
N SER A 38 14.23 0.87 5.39
CA SER A 38 13.62 -0.42 5.13
C SER A 38 14.40 -0.99 3.94
N PRO A 39 15.04 -2.16 4.06
CA PRO A 39 15.86 -2.76 3.01
C PRO A 39 15.09 -3.13 1.71
N ARG A 40 13.88 -2.59 1.53
CA ARG A 40 12.98 -2.84 0.40
C ARG A 40 13.11 -1.83 -0.75
N VAL A 41 13.79 -0.70 -0.55
CA VAL A 41 13.92 0.36 -1.57
C VAL A 41 14.89 0.00 -2.72
N LEU A 42 15.67 -1.10 -2.58
CA LEU A 42 16.62 -1.56 -3.59
C LEU A 42 16.12 -2.76 -4.43
N GLN A 43 14.84 -3.14 -4.35
CA GLN A 43 14.26 -4.10 -5.29
C GLN A 43 13.58 -3.34 -6.43
N SER A 44 14.33 -3.01 -7.48
CA SER A 44 13.82 -2.50 -8.75
C SER A 44 13.11 -3.61 -9.56
N ALA A 45 12.23 -4.38 -8.93
CA ALA A 45 11.07 -4.89 -9.63
C ALA A 45 10.04 -3.79 -9.45
N ALA A 46 10.00 -2.85 -10.38
CA ALA A 46 8.90 -1.90 -10.48
C ALA A 46 7.63 -2.75 -10.59
N GLN A 47 6.98 -3.01 -9.45
CA GLN A 47 5.70 -3.69 -9.43
C GLN A 47 4.79 -2.80 -10.27
N ALA A 48 4.23 -3.38 -11.33
CA ALA A 48 3.36 -2.62 -12.23
C ALA A 48 2.32 -1.88 -11.37
N PRO A 49 2.09 -0.58 -11.61
CA PRO A 49 1.13 0.18 -10.84
C PRO A 49 -0.24 -0.48 -10.99
N VAL A 50 -0.92 -0.70 -9.86
CA VAL A 50 -2.27 -1.23 -9.85
C VAL A 50 -3.19 -0.04 -10.09
N VAL A 51 -3.81 -0.03 -11.26
CA VAL A 51 -4.68 1.05 -11.72
C VAL A 51 -6.10 0.83 -11.20
N ARG A 52 -6.54 -0.43 -11.11
CA ARG A 52 -7.92 -0.75 -10.77
C ARG A 52 -8.04 -2.06 -9.99
N VAL A 53 -8.95 -2.07 -9.02
CA VAL A 53 -9.39 -3.25 -8.28
C VAL A 53 -10.87 -3.49 -8.59
N LEU A 54 -11.19 -4.68 -9.10
CA LEU A 54 -12.57 -5.14 -9.30
C LEU A 54 -12.90 -6.13 -8.20
N ILE A 55 -13.96 -5.85 -7.44
CA ILE A 55 -14.39 -6.71 -6.33
C ILE A 55 -15.61 -7.51 -6.78
N ASP A 56 -15.43 -8.82 -6.84
CA ASP A 56 -16.42 -9.86 -7.03
C ASP A 56 -16.80 -10.50 -5.68
N TYR A 57 -17.96 -11.16 -5.62
CA TYR A 57 -18.38 -11.97 -4.48
C TYR A 57 -18.89 -13.32 -4.94
N ALA A 58 -18.50 -14.36 -4.21
CA ALA A 58 -19.04 -15.69 -4.37
C ALA A 58 -19.71 -16.12 -3.07
N PRO A 59 -21.01 -16.48 -3.08
CA PRO A 59 -21.65 -17.13 -1.94
C PRO A 59 -20.91 -18.42 -1.53
N VAL A 60 -21.09 -18.85 -0.27
CA VAL A 60 -20.39 -20.01 0.31
C VAL A 60 -20.54 -21.30 -0.52
N ASP A 61 -21.68 -21.50 -1.16
CA ASP A 61 -22.00 -22.71 -1.94
C ASP A 61 -21.62 -22.63 -3.42
N VAL A 62 -21.13 -21.48 -3.89
CA VAL A 62 -20.81 -21.28 -5.31
C VAL A 62 -19.36 -21.66 -5.56
N ARG A 63 -19.15 -22.62 -6.46
CA ARG A 63 -17.82 -22.94 -6.96
C ARG A 63 -17.30 -21.80 -7.83
N PHE A 64 -16.08 -21.40 -7.56
CA PHE A 64 -15.33 -20.44 -8.36
C PHE A 64 -13.98 -21.05 -8.75
N ASP A 65 -13.41 -20.52 -9.81
CA ASP A 65 -12.07 -20.88 -10.27
C ASP A 65 -11.06 -19.88 -9.69
N PRO A 66 -10.19 -20.30 -8.74
CA PRO A 66 -9.27 -19.39 -8.08
C PRO A 66 -8.20 -18.81 -9.02
N GLU A 67 -7.96 -19.41 -10.19
CA GLU A 67 -6.97 -18.91 -11.15
C GLU A 67 -7.45 -17.64 -11.89
N GLN A 68 -8.74 -17.32 -11.82
CA GLN A 68 -9.32 -16.14 -12.44
C GLN A 68 -9.18 -14.86 -11.61
N TYR A 69 -8.66 -14.99 -10.38
CA TYR A 69 -8.60 -13.92 -9.39
C TYR A 69 -7.17 -13.74 -8.87
N GLU A 70 -6.69 -12.50 -8.88
CA GLU A 70 -5.41 -12.12 -8.30
C GLU A 70 -5.47 -12.03 -6.77
N LEU A 71 -6.67 -11.85 -6.21
CA LEU A 71 -6.91 -11.85 -4.77
C LEU A 71 -8.14 -12.71 -4.46
N VAL A 72 -7.98 -13.69 -3.58
CA VAL A 72 -9.12 -14.42 -2.99
C VAL A 72 -9.09 -14.19 -1.49
N LEU A 73 -10.21 -13.72 -0.95
CA LEU A 73 -10.37 -13.40 0.46
C LEU A 73 -11.39 -14.33 1.11
N PHE A 74 -10.93 -15.15 2.04
CA PHE A 74 -11.74 -16.16 2.72
C PHE A 74 -12.42 -15.61 3.99
N PRO A 75 -13.51 -16.25 4.47
CA PRO A 75 -14.25 -15.84 5.66
C PRO A 75 -13.43 -15.71 6.95
N ASP A 76 -12.39 -16.51 7.09
CA ASP A 76 -11.47 -16.52 8.23
C ASP A 76 -10.48 -15.35 8.21
N GLY A 77 -10.52 -14.52 7.17
CA GLY A 77 -9.61 -13.39 6.96
C GLY A 77 -8.29 -13.79 6.29
N GLN A 78 -8.09 -15.05 5.91
CA GLN A 78 -6.97 -15.45 5.07
C GLN A 78 -7.13 -14.92 3.66
N ARG A 79 -6.00 -14.66 3.00
CA ARG A 79 -5.97 -14.21 1.61
C ARG A 79 -4.98 -15.03 0.79
N ASP A 80 -5.38 -15.40 -0.42
CA ASP A 80 -4.46 -15.81 -1.48
C ASP A 80 -4.21 -14.60 -2.38
N TRP A 81 -2.94 -14.24 -2.58
CA TRP A 81 -2.53 -13.02 -3.27
C TRP A 81 -1.51 -13.34 -4.36
N ARG A 82 -1.90 -13.08 -5.60
CA ARG A 82 -1.14 -13.38 -6.83
C ARG A 82 -1.27 -12.19 -7.78
N PRO A 83 -0.49 -11.11 -7.58
CA PRO A 83 -0.64 -9.89 -8.36
C PRO A 83 -0.23 -10.16 -9.82
N ASN A 84 -1.19 -10.00 -10.74
CA ASN A 84 -0.99 -10.20 -12.17
C ASN A 84 -1.35 -8.93 -12.95
N GLY A 85 -0.44 -7.95 -12.94
CA GLY A 85 -0.57 -6.74 -13.76
C GLY A 85 -1.37 -5.59 -13.12
N PRO A 86 -1.83 -4.63 -13.94
CA PRO A 86 -2.40 -3.36 -13.47
C PRO A 86 -3.86 -3.44 -13.02
N LEU A 87 -4.54 -4.57 -13.29
CA LEU A 87 -5.92 -4.84 -12.89
C LEU A 87 -5.89 -5.97 -11.87
N VAL A 88 -6.47 -5.75 -10.70
CA VAL A 88 -6.61 -6.77 -9.66
C VAL A 88 -8.07 -7.16 -9.55
N ARG A 89 -8.40 -8.40 -9.88
CA ARG A 89 -9.70 -9.01 -9.63
C ARG A 89 -9.65 -9.69 -8.27
N ALA A 90 -10.41 -9.11 -7.36
CA ALA A 90 -10.54 -9.56 -5.99
C ALA A 90 -11.86 -10.31 -5.82
N LEU A 91 -11.81 -11.50 -5.25
CA LEU A 91 -12.97 -12.27 -4.86
C LEU A 91 -13.13 -12.25 -3.34
N VAL A 92 -14.31 -11.87 -2.87
CA VAL A 92 -14.73 -12.04 -1.47
C VAL A 92 -15.60 -13.28 -1.39
N VAL A 93 -15.13 -14.29 -0.67
CA VAL A 93 -15.88 -15.54 -0.48
C VAL A 93 -16.82 -15.39 0.70
N GLY A 94 -18.09 -15.71 0.48
CA GLY A 94 -19.13 -15.67 1.48
C GLY A 94 -18.93 -16.69 2.59
N SER A 95 -19.63 -16.48 3.69
CA SER A 95 -19.60 -17.33 4.87
C SER A 95 -21.00 -17.74 5.31
N ASP A 96 -21.12 -18.66 6.25
CA ASP A 96 -22.41 -19.03 6.85
C ASP A 96 -22.96 -17.96 7.82
N ALA A 97 -22.23 -16.86 8.04
CA ALA A 97 -22.67 -15.78 8.92
C ALA A 97 -23.74 -14.89 8.26
N ALA A 98 -24.53 -14.19 9.07
CA ALA A 98 -25.52 -13.24 8.56
C ALA A 98 -24.89 -12.00 7.90
N ASP A 99 -23.74 -11.55 8.43
CA ASP A 99 -23.01 -10.37 7.97
C ASP A 99 -21.56 -10.73 7.60
N LEU A 100 -20.87 -9.80 6.92
CA LEU A 100 -19.46 -9.95 6.57
C LEU A 100 -18.61 -10.09 7.85
N PRO A 101 -17.84 -11.20 8.02
CA PRO A 101 -16.97 -11.40 9.17
C PRO A 101 -15.99 -10.24 9.36
N GLU A 102 -15.78 -9.82 10.62
CA GLU A 102 -14.92 -8.67 10.92
C GLU A 102 -13.46 -8.90 10.48
N ALA A 103 -12.94 -10.12 10.66
CA ALA A 103 -11.61 -10.49 10.19
C ALA A 103 -11.47 -10.28 8.68
N GLN A 104 -12.47 -10.71 7.92
CA GLN A 104 -12.54 -10.54 6.47
C GLN A 104 -12.61 -9.06 6.08
N ALA A 105 -13.49 -8.28 6.73
CA ALA A 105 -13.62 -6.84 6.52
C ALA A 105 -12.29 -6.09 6.76
N ARG A 106 -11.61 -6.41 7.87
CA ARG A 106 -10.30 -5.80 8.20
C ARG A 106 -9.24 -6.16 7.18
N THR A 107 -9.16 -7.43 6.77
CA THR A 107 -8.19 -7.86 5.74
C THR A 107 -8.46 -7.18 4.40
N LEU A 108 -9.73 -7.07 3.98
CA LEU A 108 -10.10 -6.37 2.73
C LEU A 108 -9.59 -4.92 2.73
N LEU A 109 -9.88 -4.18 3.81
CA LEU A 109 -9.43 -2.79 3.95
C LEU A 109 -7.90 -2.68 4.02
N ALA A 110 -7.24 -3.60 4.71
CA ALA A 110 -5.79 -3.64 4.79
C ALA A 110 -5.15 -3.90 3.42
N VAL A 111 -5.74 -4.79 2.60
CA VAL A 111 -5.26 -5.05 1.23
C VAL A 111 -5.42 -3.79 0.38
N ILE A 112 -6.60 -3.19 0.35
CA ILE A 112 -6.83 -1.97 -0.44
C ILE A 112 -5.92 -0.84 0.02
N GLY A 113 -5.74 -0.64 1.33
CA GLY A 113 -4.79 0.32 1.88
C GLY A 113 -3.37 0.06 1.39
N SER A 114 -2.91 -1.19 1.46
CA SER A 114 -1.58 -1.56 0.96
C SER A 114 -1.41 -1.33 -0.55
N LEU A 115 -2.46 -1.54 -1.35
CA LEU A 115 -2.43 -1.27 -2.79
C LEU A 115 -2.34 0.23 -3.09
N ARG A 116 -3.00 1.06 -2.29
CA ARG A 116 -2.91 2.52 -2.42
C ARG A 116 -1.53 3.03 -2.06
N GLU A 117 -0.95 2.52 -0.98
CA GLU A 117 0.38 2.94 -0.51
C GLU A 117 1.51 2.42 -1.40
N LEU A 118 1.46 1.14 -1.81
CA LEU A 118 2.57 0.48 -2.51
C LEU A 118 2.48 0.61 -4.03
N HIS A 119 1.27 0.64 -4.60
CA HIS A 119 1.06 0.62 -6.05
C HIS A 119 0.40 1.89 -6.60
N GLY A 120 0.11 2.87 -5.75
CA GLY A 120 -0.46 4.16 -6.16
C GLY A 120 -1.91 4.07 -6.65
N LEU A 121 -2.68 3.08 -6.17
CA LEU A 121 -4.09 2.92 -6.55
C LEU A 121 -4.87 4.23 -6.27
N PRO A 122 -5.58 4.78 -7.27
CA PRO A 122 -6.32 6.03 -7.11
C PRO A 122 -7.56 5.82 -6.23
N MET A 123 -8.12 6.91 -5.69
CA MET A 123 -9.26 6.85 -4.75
C MET A 123 -10.52 6.22 -5.37
N ASP A 124 -10.70 6.40 -6.67
CA ASP A 124 -11.76 5.85 -7.52
C ASP A 124 -11.34 4.53 -8.21
N GLY A 125 -10.16 3.99 -7.87
CA GLY A 125 -9.61 2.78 -8.46
C GLY A 125 -10.31 1.50 -8.01
N VAL A 126 -11.20 1.54 -7.02
CA VAL A 126 -11.96 0.37 -6.56
C VAL A 126 -13.35 0.41 -7.18
N SER A 127 -13.77 -0.69 -7.80
CA SER A 127 -15.12 -0.85 -8.34
C SER A 127 -15.70 -2.19 -7.93
N LEU A 128 -17.01 -2.21 -7.66
CA LEU A 128 -17.78 -3.43 -7.54
C LEU A 128 -18.12 -3.96 -8.92
N THR A 129 -18.11 -5.27 -9.11
CA THR A 129 -18.64 -5.85 -10.35
C THR A 129 -20.17 -5.79 -10.38
N PRO A 130 -20.78 -5.78 -11.58
CA PRO A 130 -22.24 -5.69 -11.72
C PRO A 130 -22.98 -6.81 -10.99
N GLN A 131 -22.37 -8.00 -10.93
CA GLN A 131 -22.91 -9.17 -10.24
C GLN A 131 -23.04 -8.92 -8.74
N LEU A 132 -21.99 -8.35 -8.12
CA LEU A 132 -22.04 -7.92 -6.73
C LEU A 132 -23.08 -6.82 -6.51
N ALA A 133 -23.11 -5.81 -7.38
CA ALA A 133 -24.03 -4.69 -7.27
C ALA A 133 -25.51 -5.11 -7.37
N SER A 134 -25.79 -6.21 -8.08
CA SER A 134 -27.14 -6.78 -8.23
C SER A 134 -27.46 -7.92 -7.25
N SER A 135 -26.51 -8.31 -6.42
CA SER A 135 -26.68 -9.44 -5.50
C SER A 135 -27.63 -9.07 -4.36
N LEU A 136 -28.58 -9.97 -4.07
CA LEU A 136 -29.50 -9.86 -2.93
C LEU A 136 -28.90 -10.46 -1.65
N ASP A 137 -27.65 -10.93 -1.70
CA ASP A 137 -26.98 -11.55 -0.56
C ASP A 137 -26.63 -10.49 0.52
N PRO A 138 -27.01 -10.69 1.80
CA PRO A 138 -26.72 -9.74 2.87
C PRO A 138 -25.23 -9.40 3.03
N GLN A 139 -24.33 -10.36 2.80
CA GLN A 139 -22.89 -10.13 2.90
C GLN A 139 -22.38 -9.30 1.72
N SER A 140 -22.93 -9.51 0.51
CA SER A 140 -22.57 -8.69 -0.65
C SER A 140 -22.94 -7.22 -0.44
N VAL A 141 -24.10 -6.96 0.16
CA VAL A 141 -24.52 -5.61 0.58
C VAL A 141 -23.58 -5.07 1.66
N SER A 142 -23.21 -5.89 2.64
CA SER A 142 -22.27 -5.52 3.70
C SER A 142 -20.89 -5.13 3.17
N VAL A 143 -20.39 -5.81 2.13
CA VAL A 143 -19.15 -5.45 1.43
C VAL A 143 -19.28 -4.08 0.76
N ALA A 144 -20.37 -3.86 0.00
CA ALA A 144 -20.61 -2.58 -0.66
C ALA A 144 -20.70 -1.43 0.36
N ASP A 145 -21.45 -1.63 1.44
CA ASP A 145 -21.62 -0.67 2.53
C ASP A 145 -20.29 -0.36 3.24
N LEU A 146 -19.46 -1.38 3.49
CA LEU A 146 -18.14 -1.20 4.09
C LEU A 146 -17.26 -0.28 3.23
N LEU A 147 -17.21 -0.53 1.92
CA LEU A 147 -16.39 0.23 0.99
C LEU A 147 -16.92 1.65 0.78
N MET A 148 -18.25 1.83 0.72
CA MET A 148 -18.88 3.16 0.67
C MET A 148 -18.58 3.97 1.93
N ARG A 149 -18.74 3.38 3.13
CA ARG A 149 -18.47 4.06 4.42
C ARG A 149 -17.01 4.50 4.55
N LYS A 150 -16.10 3.78 3.91
CA LYS A 150 -14.66 4.11 3.88
C LYS A 150 -14.27 5.04 2.73
N GLY A 151 -15.23 5.50 1.93
CA GLY A 151 -14.98 6.40 0.81
C GLY A 151 -14.13 5.76 -0.30
N LEU A 152 -14.15 4.43 -0.41
CA LEU A 152 -13.43 3.67 -1.43
C LEU A 152 -14.27 3.48 -2.70
N LEU A 153 -15.59 3.66 -2.61
CA LEU A 153 -16.49 3.71 -3.75
C LEU A 153 -17.00 5.15 -3.92
N ALA A 154 -16.97 5.66 -5.16
CA ALA A 154 -17.66 6.89 -5.49
C ALA A 154 -19.18 6.66 -5.34
N ARG A 155 -19.89 7.57 -4.66
CA ARG A 155 -21.36 7.63 -4.71
C ARG A 155 -21.74 7.90 -6.17
N GLN A 156 -22.25 6.88 -6.85
CA GLN A 156 -22.96 7.05 -8.11
C GLN A 156 -24.40 7.49 -7.85
#